data_AF-A0A0F9ARC4-F1
#
_entry.id   AF-A0A0F9ARC4-F1
#
_cell.length_a   1.000
_cell.length_b   1.000
_cell.length_c   1.000
_cell.angle_alpha   90.00
_cell.angle_beta   90.00
_cell.angle_gamma   90.00
#
_symmetry.space_group_name_H-M   'P 1'
#
loop_
_entity.id
_entity.type
_entity.pdbx_description
1 polymer ?
#
loop_
_entity_poly.entity_id
_entity_poly.type
_entity_poly.pdbx_seq_one_letter_code
_entity_poly.pdbx_strand_id
1 'polypeptide(L)'
;QPQAIATLGAHLTDLQRALVKQLKPKSVVLLRDGDDAGRKAAIKEGRELAYDMLNVSIASLPEGTDPCSAEPKDIRRALDEARPVTVDYGIETQKEVHQ
;
A
#
# COMPACT_ATOMS: atom_id res chain seq x y z
N GLN A 1 3.03 3.37 -18.66
CA GLN A 1 3.83 3.96 -17.57
C GLN A 1 2.95 4.07 -16.34
N PRO A 2 3.44 3.79 -15.12
CA PRO A 2 2.66 3.97 -13.91
C PRO A 2 2.33 5.46 -13.71
N GLN A 3 1.14 5.74 -13.18
CA GLN A 3 0.73 7.07 -12.75
C GLN A 3 1.07 7.19 -11.26
N ALA A 4 1.81 8.24 -10.89
CA ALA A 4 2.22 8.47 -9.51
C ALA A 4 1.35 9.55 -8.86
N ILE A 5 0.96 9.31 -7.61
CA ILE A 5 0.27 10.27 -6.74
C ILE A 5 0.93 10.23 -5.36
N ALA A 6 0.81 11.32 -4.60
CA ALA A 6 1.33 11.41 -3.24
C ALA A 6 0.22 11.83 -2.27
N THR A 7 0.24 11.28 -1.06
CA THR A 7 -0.63 11.73 0.02
C THR A 7 -0.25 13.13 0.46
N LEU A 8 -1.25 13.98 0.75
CA LEU A 8 -1.01 15.26 1.39
C LEU A 8 -1.07 15.07 2.92
N GLY A 9 -0.02 15.45 3.63
CA GLY A 9 0.11 15.22 5.08
C GLY A 9 0.93 13.97 5.43
N ALA A 10 0.91 13.57 6.71
CA ALA A 10 1.80 12.54 7.25
C ALA A 10 1.26 11.09 7.13
N HIS A 11 -0.06 10.93 7.02
CA HIS A 11 -0.70 9.61 7.00
C HIS A 11 -1.80 9.57 5.93
N LEU A 12 -1.96 8.41 5.31
CA LEU A 12 -3.10 8.15 4.44
C LEU A 12 -4.42 8.22 5.22
N THR A 13 -5.34 9.06 4.76
CA THR A 13 -6.65 9.25 5.40
C THR A 13 -7.75 8.48 4.67
N ASP A 14 -8.86 8.21 5.36
CA ASP A 14 -10.03 7.55 4.78
C ASP A 14 -10.55 8.28 3.53
N LEU A 15 -10.54 9.61 3.54
CA LEU A 15 -10.91 10.43 2.39
C LEU A 15 -9.95 10.20 1.21
N GLN A 16 -8.64 10.16 1.46
CA GLN A 16 -7.65 9.88 0.42
C GLN A 16 -7.80 8.46 -0.14
N ARG A 17 -8.10 7.45 0.70
CA ARG A 17 -8.40 6.09 0.22
C ARG A 17 -9.64 6.07 -0.68
N ALA A 18 -10.69 6.79 -0.31
CA ALA A 18 -11.88 6.92 -1.15
C ALA A 18 -11.56 7.55 -2.52
N LEU A 19 -10.69 8.57 -2.57
CA LEU A 19 -10.23 9.17 -3.83
C LEU A 19 -9.46 8.14 -4.68
N VAL A 20 -8.57 7.35 -4.08
CA VAL A 20 -7.85 6.29 -4.80
C VAL A 20 -8.82 5.28 -5.41
N LYS A 21 -9.88 4.87 -4.68
CA LYS A 21 -10.92 3.97 -5.21
C LYS A 21 -11.67 4.60 -6.39
N GLN A 22 -11.97 5.88 -6.34
CA GLN A 22 -12.65 6.60 -7.42
C GLN A 22 -11.84 6.64 -8.72
N LEU A 23 -10.50 6.60 -8.65
CA LEU A 23 -9.63 6.47 -9.82
C LEU A 23 -9.73 5.09 -10.50
N LYS A 24 -10.40 4.11 -9.88
CA LYS A 24 -10.58 2.73 -10.36
C LYS A 24 -9.27 2.09 -10.86
N PRO A 25 -8.20 2.10 -10.04
CA PRO A 25 -6.92 1.52 -10.44
C PRO A 25 -7.04 -0.01 -10.61
N LYS A 26 -6.31 -0.56 -11.57
CA LYS A 26 -6.17 -2.02 -11.72
C LYS A 26 -5.35 -2.62 -10.56
N SER A 27 -4.35 -1.88 -10.10
CA SER A 27 -3.48 -2.23 -8.98
C SER A 27 -2.85 -0.95 -8.42
N VAL A 28 -2.51 -0.98 -7.14
CA VAL A 28 -1.81 0.10 -6.44
C VAL A 28 -0.50 -0.45 -5.91
N VAL A 29 0.59 0.26 -6.16
CA VAL A 29 1.90 -0.03 -5.55
C VAL A 29 2.22 1.08 -4.58
N LEU A 30 2.36 0.74 -3.30
CA LEU A 30 2.83 1.68 -2.28
C LEU A 30 4.35 1.73 -2.31
N LEU A 31 4.87 2.96 -2.39
CA LEU A 31 6.29 3.26 -2.35
C LEU A 31 6.49 4.36 -1.29
N ARG A 32 7.08 3.98 -0.16
CA ARG A 32 7.48 4.89 0.93
C ARG A 32 9.00 4.85 1.06
N ASP A 33 9.52 5.70 1.93
CA ASP A 33 10.93 5.79 2.26
C ASP A 33 11.47 4.42 2.69
N GLY A 34 12.74 4.18 2.36
CA GLY A 34 13.43 2.92 2.60
C GLY A 34 13.87 2.70 4.05
N ASP A 35 13.50 3.58 4.97
CA ASP A 35 13.79 3.47 6.40
C ASP A 35 12.71 2.67 7.17
N ASP A 36 12.93 2.44 8.46
CA ASP A 36 12.00 1.67 9.31
C ASP A 36 10.63 2.34 9.44
N ALA A 37 10.58 3.68 9.51
CA ALA A 37 9.34 4.42 9.62
C ALA A 37 8.49 4.30 8.34
N GLY A 38 9.11 4.48 7.18
CA GLY A 38 8.50 4.33 5.86
C GLY A 38 8.00 2.91 5.62
N ARG A 39 8.77 1.89 6.01
CA ARG A 39 8.35 0.48 5.92
C ARG A 39 7.12 0.18 6.78
N LYS A 40 7.12 0.63 8.05
CA LYS A 40 5.97 0.45 8.94
C LYS A 40 4.72 1.17 8.42
N ALA A 41 4.89 2.39 7.90
CA ALA A 41 3.81 3.13 7.27
C ALA A 41 3.25 2.40 6.04
N ALA A 42 4.12 1.91 5.14
CA ALA A 42 3.71 1.19 3.95
C ALA A 42 2.92 -0.10 4.27
N ILE A 43 3.33 -0.85 5.30
CA ILE A 43 2.61 -2.06 5.74
C ILE A 43 1.22 -1.70 6.27
N LYS A 44 1.14 -0.67 7.13
CA LYS A 44 -0.13 -0.22 7.70
C LYS A 44 -1.10 0.24 6.60
N GLU A 45 -0.66 1.19 5.78
CA GLU A 45 -1.47 1.77 4.70
C GLU A 45 -1.83 0.73 3.64
N GLY A 46 -0.92 -0.20 3.36
CA GLY A 46 -1.15 -1.29 2.42
C GLY A 46 -2.30 -2.19 2.85
N ARG A 47 -2.39 -2.50 4.15
CA ARG A 47 -3.53 -3.24 4.72
C ARG A 47 -4.82 -2.45 4.63
N GLU A 48 -4.80 -1.16 4.98
CA GLU A 48 -5.99 -0.30 4.90
C GLU A 48 -6.55 -0.23 3.47
N LEU A 49 -5.69 -0.06 2.47
CA LEU A 49 -6.09 -0.07 1.06
C LEU A 49 -6.55 -1.47 0.59
N ALA A 50 -5.91 -2.53 1.08
CA ALA A 50 -6.33 -3.90 0.77
C ALA A 50 -7.72 -4.20 1.34
N TYR A 51 -8.02 -3.78 2.57
CA TYR A 51 -9.37 -3.88 3.16
C TYR A 51 -10.43 -3.11 2.37
N ASP A 52 -10.01 -2.07 1.64
CA ASP A 52 -10.84 -1.35 0.67
C ASP A 52 -11.05 -2.10 -0.67
N MET A 53 -10.68 -3.39 -0.72
CA MET A 53 -10.76 -4.30 -1.86
C MET A 53 -9.88 -3.89 -3.06
N LEU A 54 -8.81 -3.13 -2.81
CA LEU A 54 -7.83 -2.79 -3.83
C LEU A 54 -6.75 -3.88 -3.94
N ASN A 55 -6.29 -4.16 -5.15
CA ASN A 55 -5.10 -4.98 -5.37
C ASN A 55 -3.85 -4.16 -5.04
N VAL A 56 -3.28 -4.38 -3.86
CA VAL A 56 -2.17 -3.58 -3.33
C VAL A 56 -0.89 -4.40 -3.26
N SER A 57 0.23 -3.79 -3.64
CA SER A 57 1.57 -4.32 -3.40
C SER A 57 2.45 -3.25 -2.76
N ILE A 58 3.50 -3.65 -2.04
CA ILE A 58 4.48 -2.75 -1.43
C ILE A 58 5.81 -2.93 -2.14
N ALA A 59 6.35 -1.83 -2.66
CA ALA A 59 7.70 -1.75 -3.21
C ALA A 59 8.65 -1.24 -2.11
N SER A 60 9.87 -1.78 -2.05
CA SER A 60 10.87 -1.43 -1.03
C SER A 60 12.09 -0.76 -1.66
N LEU A 61 12.38 0.47 -1.23
CA LEU A 61 13.59 1.18 -1.61
C LEU A 61 14.80 0.78 -0.75
N PRO A 62 16.03 1.02 -1.23
CA PRO A 62 17.24 0.89 -0.42
C PRO A 62 17.16 1.68 0.89
N GLU A 63 17.84 1.18 1.92
CA GLU A 63 17.90 1.82 3.23
C GLU A 63 18.35 3.28 3.13
N GLY A 64 17.64 4.19 3.79
CA GLY A 64 17.98 5.61 3.84
C GLY A 64 17.68 6.40 2.55
N THR A 65 16.99 5.81 1.58
CA THR A 65 16.55 6.52 0.36
C THR A 65 15.05 6.77 0.36
N ASP A 66 14.62 7.86 -0.27
CA ASP A 66 13.21 8.19 -0.51
C ASP A 66 12.90 8.16 -2.02
N PRO A 67 11.63 8.22 -2.45
CA PRO A 67 11.28 8.20 -3.87
C PRO A 67 11.86 9.35 -4.72
N CYS A 68 12.30 10.45 -4.10
CA CYS A 68 12.95 11.60 -4.73
C CYS A 68 14.46 11.38 -4.86
N SER A 69 15.10 10.80 -3.84
CA SER A 69 16.55 10.59 -3.77
C SER A 69 17.01 9.28 -4.41
N ALA A 70 16.12 8.30 -4.57
CA ALA A 70 16.46 7.00 -5.14
C ALA A 70 16.76 7.12 -6.65
N GLU A 71 17.78 6.39 -7.10
CA GLU A 71 18.11 6.32 -8.53
C GLU A 71 16.96 5.67 -9.32
N PRO A 72 16.71 6.09 -10.58
CA PRO A 72 15.62 5.51 -11.39
C PRO A 72 15.67 3.98 -11.53
N LYS A 73 16.88 3.41 -11.55
CA LYS A 73 17.09 1.95 -11.59
C LYS A 73 16.60 1.24 -10.33
N ASP A 74 16.74 1.89 -9.16
CA ASP A 74 16.34 1.32 -7.88
C ASP A 74 14.82 1.42 -7.71
N ILE A 75 14.21 2.52 -8.15
CA ILE A 75 12.74 2.63 -8.25
C ILE A 75 12.19 1.55 -9.18
N ARG A 76 12.80 1.37 -10.36
CA ARG A 76 12.37 0.35 -11.32
C ARG A 76 12.45 -1.06 -10.71
N ARG A 77 13.58 -1.41 -10.09
CA ARG A 77 13.76 -2.70 -9.41
C ARG A 77 12.71 -2.88 -8.30
N ALA A 78 12.50 -1.87 -7.46
CA ALA A 78 11.52 -1.94 -6.37
C ALA A 78 10.09 -2.16 -6.87
N LEU A 79 9.71 -1.56 -8.01
CA LEU A 79 8.41 -1.77 -8.64
C LEU A 79 8.27 -3.18 -9.23
N ASP A 80 9.33 -3.69 -9.88
CA ASP A 80 9.33 -5.03 -10.47
C ASP A 80 9.31 -6.14 -9.39
N GLU A 81 9.88 -5.86 -8.21
CA GLU A 81 9.94 -6.77 -7.05
C GLU A 81 8.86 -6.49 -5.99
N ALA A 82 7.86 -5.67 -6.31
CA ALA A 82 6.81 -5.27 -5.37
C ALA A 82 6.04 -6.50 -4.85
N ARG A 83 5.84 -6.56 -3.53
CA ARG A 83 5.23 -7.72 -2.87
C ARG A 83 3.75 -7.48 -2.61
N PRO A 84 2.85 -8.41 -2.99
CA PRO A 84 1.42 -8.26 -2.76
C PRO A 84 1.10 -8.23 -1.27
N VAL A 85 0.15 -7.37 -0.89
CA VAL A 85 -0.40 -7.34 0.47
C VAL A 85 -1.51 -8.38 0.56
N THR A 86 -1.34 -9.36 1.45
CA THR A 86 -2.37 -10.35 1.77
C THR A 86 -3.07 -9.95 3.07
N VAL A 87 -4.40 -9.88 3.04
CA VAL A 87 -5.24 -9.69 4.23
C VAL A 87 -6.19 -10.86 4.36
N ASP A 88 -6.33 -11.38 5.58
CA ASP A 88 -7.35 -12.38 5.89
C ASP A 88 -8.67 -11.65 6.17
N TYR A 89 -9.65 -11.84 5.30
CA TYR A 89 -11.01 -11.39 5.55
C TYR A 89 -11.63 -12.39 6.53
N GLY A 90 -11.83 -11.96 7.78
CA GLY A 90 -12.39 -12.81 8.83
C GLY A 90 -13.71 -13.43 8.38
N ILE A 91 -13.79 -14.75 8.42
CA ILE A 91 -15.07 -15.47 8.33
C ILE A 91 -15.76 -15.25 9.68
N GLU A 92 -16.78 -14.41 9.74
CA GLU A 92 -17.67 -14.35 10.90
C GLU A 92 -18.47 -15.66 10.95
N THR A 93 -17.97 -16.66 11.68
CA THR A 93 -18.78 -17.81 12.05
C THR A 93 -19.82 -17.35 13.06
N GLN A 94 -21.06 -17.12 12.60
CA GLN A 94 -22.20 -17.08 13.50
C GLN A 94 -22.32 -18.44 14.18
N LYS A 95 -21.97 -18.51 15.47
CA LYS A 95 -22.37 -19.65 16.29
C LYS A 95 -23.88 -19.51 16.50
N GLU A 96 -24.65 -20.28 15.74
CA GLU A 96 -26.04 -20.57 16.11
C GLU A 96 -26.02 -21.20 17.50
N VAL A 97 -26.51 -20.46 18.50
CA VAL A 97 -26.83 -21.01 19.81
C VAL A 97 -28.15 -21.74 19.63
N HIS A 98 -28.10 -23.01 19.24
CA HIS A 98 -29.28 -23.86 19.16
C HIS A 98 -29.74 -24.22 20.59
N GLN A 99 -30.94 -23.71 20.89
CA GLN A 99 -31.96 -24.06 21.91
C GLN A 99 -31.56 -24.84 23.16
#